data_AF-A0A507QJT2-F1
#
_entry.id   AF-A0A507QJT2-F1
#
_cell.length_a   1.000
_cell.length_b   1.000
_cell.length_c   1.000
_cell.angle_alpha   90.00
_cell.angle_beta   90.00
_cell.angle_gamma   90.00
#
_symmetry.space_group_name_H-M   'P 1'
#
loop_
_entity.id
_entity.type
_entity.pdbx_description
1 polymer ?
#
loop_
_entity_poly.entity_id
_entity_poly.type
_entity_poly.pdbx_seq_one_letter_code
_entity_poly.pdbx_strand_id
1 'polypeptide(L)'
;TPLAGSKEQLVELEVFDYQSWPQRPQYDLQTASRRTLTVNGYPVKTFSPEWILREKILSQYQRQGPKAQSDSRDVERLIIFTVPGTPELDFSHTEELKAALADLLKNLPGLRQALKRKINCPAIFNNWYAPLSSLSE
;
A
#
# COMPACT_ATOMS: atom_id res chain seq x y z
N THR A 1 13.46 30.72 -31.05
CA THR A 1 12.08 30.27 -30.77
C THR A 1 11.82 30.45 -29.29
N PRO A 2 10.86 31.27 -28.85
CA PRO A 2 10.62 31.51 -27.43
C PRO A 2 10.03 30.25 -26.78
N LEU A 3 10.47 29.93 -25.56
CA LEU A 3 9.87 28.89 -24.73
C LEU A 3 8.40 29.25 -24.48
N ALA A 4 7.49 28.36 -24.85
CA ALA A 4 6.06 28.53 -24.63
C ALA A 4 5.80 28.78 -23.15
N GLY A 5 5.16 29.91 -22.84
CA GLY A 5 4.80 30.29 -21.48
C GLY A 5 4.03 29.18 -20.80
N SER A 6 4.55 28.74 -19.66
CA SER A 6 3.90 27.80 -18.75
C SER A 6 2.53 28.37 -18.36
N LYS A 7 1.45 27.71 -18.81
CA LYS A 7 0.10 27.97 -18.28
C LYS A 7 0.12 27.61 -16.79
N GLU A 8 0.01 28.62 -15.94
CA GLU A 8 -0.26 28.40 -14.52
C GLU A 8 -1.64 27.75 -14.39
N GLN A 9 -1.69 26.57 -13.77
CA GLN A 9 -2.93 25.83 -13.53
C GLN A 9 -3.13 25.71 -12.02
N LEU A 10 -4.25 26.21 -11.53
CA LEU A 10 -4.68 25.93 -10.16
C LEU A 10 -5.03 24.44 -10.05
N VAL A 11 -4.37 23.76 -9.12
CA VAL A 11 -4.63 22.36 -8.79
C VAL A 11 -5.08 22.29 -7.34
N GLU A 12 -6.14 21.52 -7.09
CA GLU A 12 -6.53 21.19 -5.73
C GLU A 12 -5.47 20.24 -5.15
N LEU A 13 -4.99 20.56 -3.95
CA LEU A 13 -3.99 19.79 -3.25
C LEU A 13 -4.54 19.34 -1.90
N GLU A 14 -4.61 18.04 -1.71
CA GLU A 14 -4.90 17.46 -0.40
C GLU A 14 -3.59 17.20 0.34
N VAL A 15 -3.43 17.81 1.52
CA VAL A 15 -2.24 17.69 2.36
C VAL A 15 -2.63 17.09 3.70
N PHE A 16 -1.90 16.06 4.11
CA PHE A 16 -2.10 15.37 5.38
C PHE A 16 -0.78 15.32 6.14
N ASP A 17 -0.86 15.42 7.47
CA ASP A 17 0.26 15.25 8.38
C ASP A 17 -0.12 14.34 9.55
N TYR A 18 0.87 13.66 10.13
CA TYR A 18 0.62 12.72 11.23
C TYR A 18 0.17 13.41 12.52
N GLN A 19 0.59 14.65 12.79
CA GLN A 19 0.23 15.35 14.02
C GLN A 19 -1.27 15.67 14.06
N SER A 20 -1.85 16.01 12.91
CA SER A 20 -3.29 16.24 12.74
C SER A 20 -4.10 14.94 12.67
N TRP A 21 -3.48 13.81 12.32
CA TRP A 21 -4.12 12.51 12.14
C TRP A 21 -3.41 11.39 12.94
N PRO A 22 -3.33 11.49 14.28
CA PRO A 22 -2.57 10.54 15.11
C PRO A 22 -3.15 9.12 15.07
N GLN A 23 -4.44 8.98 14.78
CA GLN A 23 -5.11 7.69 14.57
C GLN A 23 -4.73 7.02 13.23
N ARG A 24 -3.95 7.70 12.37
CA ARG A 24 -3.41 7.17 11.12
C ARG A 24 -1.88 7.02 11.22
N PRO A 25 -1.38 6.03 11.97
CA PRO A 25 0.06 5.81 12.13
C PRO A 25 0.78 5.55 10.80
N GLN A 26 0.06 5.14 9.75
CA GLN A 26 0.60 5.00 8.41
C GLN A 26 1.08 6.34 7.79
N TYR A 27 0.74 7.49 8.37
CA TYR A 27 1.24 8.81 7.96
C TYR A 27 2.54 9.22 8.65
N ASP A 28 3.01 8.46 9.64
CA ASP A 28 4.31 8.72 10.26
C ASP A 28 5.45 8.43 9.26
N LEU A 29 6.02 9.51 8.73
CA LEU A 29 7.09 9.45 7.73
C LEU A 29 8.44 8.96 8.29
N GLN A 30 8.57 8.81 9.62
CA GLN A 30 9.76 8.22 10.24
C GLN A 30 9.77 6.69 10.13
N THR A 31 8.58 6.08 10.16
CA THR A 31 8.43 4.62 10.22
C THR A 31 7.83 4.02 8.95
N ALA A 32 7.02 4.77 8.21
CA ALA A 32 6.42 4.30 6.97
C ALA A 32 7.46 4.01 5.88
N SER A 33 7.30 2.87 5.21
CA SER A 33 8.10 2.48 4.05
C SER A 33 7.88 3.45 2.89
N ARG A 34 8.97 3.98 2.34
CA ARG A 34 8.98 4.97 1.25
C ARG A 34 9.96 4.59 0.16
N ARG A 35 9.74 5.13 -1.04
CA ARG A 35 10.69 5.08 -2.16
C ARG A 35 10.90 6.47 -2.73
N THR A 36 11.99 6.64 -3.48
CA THR A 36 12.23 7.84 -4.28
C THR A 36 12.23 7.43 -5.75
N LEU A 37 11.41 8.09 -6.55
CA LEU A 37 11.34 7.92 -8.00
C LEU A 37 11.96 9.14 -8.68
N THR A 38 12.60 8.95 -9.82
CA THR A 38 13.09 10.07 -10.64
C THR A 38 12.07 10.38 -11.72
N VAL A 39 11.50 11.59 -11.70
CA VAL A 39 10.52 12.07 -12.70
C VAL A 39 11.12 13.29 -13.38
N ASN A 40 11.38 13.20 -14.69
CA ASN A 40 12.01 14.27 -15.48
C ASN A 40 13.31 14.81 -14.84
N GLY A 41 14.12 13.92 -14.24
CA GLY A 41 15.36 14.26 -13.56
C GLY A 41 15.20 14.71 -12.10
N TYR A 42 13.97 14.88 -11.60
CA TYR A 42 13.71 15.31 -10.23
C TYR A 42 13.41 14.13 -9.30
N PRO A 43 13.98 14.10 -8.08
CA PRO A 43 13.63 13.08 -7.09
C PRO A 43 12.26 13.38 -6.45
N VAL A 44 11.34 12.43 -6.59
CA VAL A 44 9.98 12.47 -6.03
C VAL A 44 9.85 11.38 -4.98
N LYS A 45 9.57 11.76 -3.74
CA LYS A 45 9.35 10.81 -2.64
C LYS A 45 7.92 10.29 -2.68
N THR A 46 7.75 8.99 -2.60
CA THR A 46 6.44 8.33 -2.54
C THR A 46 6.42 7.33 -1.39
N PHE A 47 5.22 6.98 -0.91
CA PHE A 47 5.08 5.74 -0.13
C PHE A 47 5.47 4.54 -0.99
N SER A 48 5.94 3.47 -0.32
CA SER A 48 6.35 2.26 -1.03
C SER A 48 5.13 1.51 -1.59
N PRO A 49 5.32 0.64 -2.60
CA PRO A 49 4.26 -0.23 -3.11
C PRO A 49 3.62 -1.09 -2.02
N GLU A 50 4.38 -1.51 -1.01
CA GLU A 50 3.89 -2.29 0.13
C GLU A 50 2.90 -1.52 0.97
N TRP A 51 3.24 -0.26 1.28
CA TRP A 51 2.35 0.67 1.96
C TRP A 51 1.06 0.90 1.15
N ILE A 52 1.18 1.16 -0.15
CA ILE A 52 0.01 1.39 -1.01
C ILE A 52 -0.85 0.13 -1.11
N LEU A 53 -0.24 -1.05 -1.21
CA LEU A 53 -0.97 -2.32 -1.27
C LEU A 53 -1.79 -2.57 0.00
N ARG A 54 -1.22 -2.30 1.19
CA ARG A 54 -1.92 -2.36 2.48
C ARG A 54 -3.18 -1.48 2.47
N GLU A 55 -3.02 -0.21 2.10
CA GLU A 55 -4.14 0.73 2.09
C GLU A 55 -5.20 0.38 1.03
N LYS A 56 -4.80 -0.20 -0.11
CA LYS A 56 -5.75 -0.69 -1.13
C LYS A 56 -6.54 -1.91 -0.68
N ILE A 57 -5.89 -2.85 0.01
CA ILE A 57 -6.59 -4.00 0.61
C ILE A 57 -7.58 -3.53 1.67
N LEU A 58 -7.24 -2.53 2.48
CA LEU A 58 -8.16 -2.00 3.48
C LEU A 58 -9.31 -1.20 2.85
N SER A 59 -8.99 -0.28 1.94
CA SER A 59 -9.98 0.63 1.35
C SER A 59 -11.00 -0.07 0.45
N GLN A 60 -10.63 -1.17 -0.23
CA GLN A 60 -11.61 -1.96 -0.99
C GLN A 60 -12.68 -2.58 -0.08
N TYR A 61 -12.34 -2.90 1.18
CA TYR A 61 -13.27 -3.46 2.17
C TYR A 61 -14.14 -2.38 2.82
N GLN A 62 -13.57 -1.21 3.10
CA GLN A 62 -14.27 -0.09 3.74
C GLN A 62 -15.20 0.67 2.80
N ARG A 63 -14.97 0.59 1.48
CA ARG A 63 -15.75 1.31 0.46
C ARG A 63 -16.78 0.39 -0.19
N GLN A 64 -17.83 0.99 -0.75
CA GLN A 64 -18.84 0.30 -1.55
C GLN A 64 -18.81 0.78 -3.00
N GLY A 65 -19.30 -0.05 -3.91
CA GLY A 65 -19.53 0.32 -5.31
C GLY A 65 -18.26 0.45 -6.17
N PRO A 66 -18.27 1.31 -7.21
CA PRO A 66 -17.21 1.37 -8.23
C PRO A 66 -15.81 1.67 -7.69
N LYS A 67 -15.71 2.39 -6.56
CA LYS A 67 -14.42 2.71 -5.92
C LYS A 67 -13.78 1.46 -5.33
N ALA A 68 -14.54 0.60 -4.65
CA ALA A 68 -14.04 -0.66 -4.14
C ALA A 68 -13.50 -1.56 -5.27
N GLN A 69 -14.23 -1.66 -6.39
CA GLN A 69 -13.77 -2.42 -7.56
C GLN A 69 -12.47 -1.86 -8.16
N SER A 70 -12.31 -0.53 -8.16
CA SER A 70 -11.08 0.11 -8.61
C SER A 70 -9.92 -0.20 -7.67
N ASP A 71 -10.16 -0.14 -6.35
CA ASP A 71 -9.15 -0.50 -5.35
C ASP A 71 -8.74 -1.98 -5.47
N SER A 72 -9.67 -2.92 -5.71
CA SER A 72 -9.32 -4.34 -5.95
C SER A 72 -8.46 -4.54 -7.21
N ARG A 73 -8.73 -3.79 -8.30
CA ARG A 73 -7.89 -3.82 -9.51
C ARG A 73 -6.51 -3.21 -9.27
N ASP A 74 -6.42 -2.19 -8.42
CA ASP A 74 -5.15 -1.61 -8.04
C ASP A 74 -4.31 -2.62 -7.26
N VAL A 75 -4.90 -3.45 -6.38
CA VAL A 75 -4.19 -4.55 -5.71
C VAL A 75 -3.58 -5.53 -6.74
N GLU A 76 -4.35 -5.97 -7.73
CA GLU A 76 -3.87 -6.87 -8.79
C GLU A 76 -2.67 -6.30 -9.55
N ARG A 77 -2.67 -4.99 -9.80
CA ARG A 77 -1.58 -4.30 -10.53
C ARG A 77 -0.37 -4.01 -9.65
N LEU A 78 -0.59 -3.66 -8.38
CA LEU A 78 0.47 -3.23 -7.47
C LEU A 78 1.32 -4.38 -6.96
N ILE A 79 0.74 -5.59 -6.87
CA ILE A 79 1.39 -6.75 -6.24
C ILE A 79 2.74 -7.13 -6.84
N ILE A 80 2.97 -6.84 -8.13
CA ILE A 80 4.25 -7.14 -8.79
C ILE A 80 5.40 -6.25 -8.31
N PHE A 81 5.09 -5.09 -7.72
CA PHE A 81 6.09 -4.12 -7.25
C PHE A 81 6.44 -4.29 -5.77
N THR A 82 5.75 -5.20 -5.06
CA THR A 82 5.94 -5.41 -3.63
C THR A 82 6.99 -6.47 -3.32
N VAL A 83 7.66 -6.34 -2.18
CA VAL A 83 8.55 -7.37 -1.60
C VAL A 83 7.97 -7.89 -0.27
N PRO A 84 8.16 -9.18 0.06
CA PRO A 84 7.72 -9.72 1.35
C PRO A 84 8.58 -9.21 2.52
N GLY A 85 8.08 -9.37 3.75
CA GLY A 85 8.83 -9.10 4.97
C GLY A 85 8.82 -7.64 5.45
N THR A 86 8.06 -6.76 4.80
CA THR A 86 7.85 -5.38 5.23
C THR A 86 6.77 -5.28 6.31
N PRO A 87 6.89 -4.36 7.29
CA PRO A 87 5.87 -4.16 8.34
C PRO A 87 4.48 -3.88 7.78
N GLU A 88 4.37 -3.16 6.66
CA GLU A 88 3.08 -2.81 6.06
C GLU A 88 2.32 -4.04 5.55
N LEU A 89 3.04 -5.11 5.15
CA LEU A 89 2.47 -6.38 4.67
C LEU A 89 2.48 -7.47 5.74
N ASP A 90 2.66 -7.10 7.01
CA ASP A 90 2.40 -7.98 8.14
C ASP A 90 1.01 -7.71 8.71
N PHE A 91 0.08 -8.64 8.49
CA PHE A 91 -1.30 -8.56 8.96
C PHE A 91 -1.55 -9.47 10.16
N SER A 92 -0.52 -10.13 10.70
CA SER A 92 -0.65 -11.11 11.80
C SER A 92 -1.31 -10.53 13.06
N HIS A 93 -1.18 -9.22 13.28
CA HIS A 93 -1.67 -8.52 14.47
C HIS A 93 -2.81 -7.52 14.21
N THR A 94 -3.37 -7.45 12.99
CA THR A 94 -4.43 -6.46 12.67
C THR A 94 -5.69 -7.14 12.14
N GLU A 95 -6.70 -7.29 13.00
CA GLU A 95 -7.96 -7.98 12.64
C GLU A 95 -8.69 -7.35 11.45
N GLU A 96 -8.69 -6.02 11.35
CA GLU A 96 -9.34 -5.34 10.23
C GLU A 96 -8.68 -5.69 8.88
N LEU A 97 -7.35 -5.76 8.83
CA LEU A 97 -6.61 -6.15 7.63
C LEU A 97 -6.80 -7.63 7.29
N LYS A 98 -6.95 -8.50 8.30
CA LYS A 98 -7.33 -9.90 8.07
C LYS A 98 -8.71 -9.98 7.44
N ALA A 99 -9.71 -9.29 8.00
CA ALA A 99 -11.07 -9.26 7.45
C ALA A 99 -11.09 -8.74 6.01
N ALA A 100 -10.39 -7.63 5.76
CA ALA A 100 -10.30 -7.02 4.44
C ALA A 100 -9.60 -7.93 3.41
N LEU A 101 -8.54 -8.62 3.80
CA LEU A 101 -7.85 -9.61 2.95
C LEU A 101 -8.73 -10.82 2.66
N ALA A 102 -9.48 -11.32 3.65
CA ALA A 102 -10.40 -12.44 3.47
C ALA A 102 -11.52 -12.09 2.48
N ASP A 103 -12.10 -10.88 2.60
CA ASP A 103 -13.12 -10.37 1.68
C ASP A 103 -12.57 -10.22 0.26
N LEU A 104 -11.39 -9.62 0.11
CA LEU A 104 -10.72 -9.50 -1.19
C LEU A 104 -10.54 -10.87 -1.87
N LEU A 105 -10.08 -11.89 -1.12
CA LEU A 105 -9.85 -13.23 -1.64
C LEU A 105 -11.14 -13.98 -1.99
N LYS A 106 -12.26 -13.63 -1.36
CA LYS A 106 -13.59 -14.13 -1.75
C LYS A 106 -13.98 -13.61 -3.14
N ASN A 107 -13.69 -12.33 -3.40
CA ASN A 107 -14.05 -11.67 -4.65
C ASN A 107 -13.03 -11.93 -5.78
N LEU A 108 -11.75 -12.10 -5.45
CA LEU A 108 -10.64 -12.33 -6.38
C LEU A 108 -9.77 -13.52 -5.96
N PRO A 109 -10.31 -14.76 -6.02
CA PRO A 109 -9.60 -15.96 -5.57
C PRO A 109 -8.29 -16.22 -6.33
N GLY A 110 -8.18 -15.76 -7.58
CA GLY A 110 -6.96 -15.87 -8.39
C GLY A 110 -5.73 -15.18 -7.80
N LEU A 111 -5.92 -14.18 -6.94
CA LEU A 111 -4.81 -13.45 -6.29
C LEU A 111 -4.19 -14.21 -5.12
N ARG A 112 -4.82 -15.29 -4.63
CA ARG A 112 -4.44 -15.97 -3.38
C ARG A 112 -2.96 -16.33 -3.34
N GLN A 113 -2.44 -16.98 -4.38
CA GLN A 113 -1.05 -17.45 -4.38
C GLN A 113 -0.06 -16.30 -4.51
N ALA A 114 -0.41 -15.25 -5.26
CA ALA A 114 0.43 -14.08 -5.40
C ALA A 114 0.51 -13.31 -4.07
N LEU A 115 -0.63 -13.09 -3.40
CA LEU A 115 -0.70 -12.40 -2.10
C LEU A 115 -0.03 -13.20 -0.98
N LYS A 116 -0.21 -14.53 -0.96
CA LYS A 116 0.47 -15.42 0.00
C LYS A 116 1.99 -15.28 -0.02
N ARG A 117 2.58 -14.98 -1.19
CA ARG A 117 4.03 -14.80 -1.35
C ARG A 117 4.54 -13.44 -0.86
N LYS A 118 3.66 -12.49 -0.56
CA LYS A 118 4.00 -11.11 -0.20
C LYS A 118 3.58 -10.73 1.21
N ILE A 119 2.44 -11.25 1.68
CA ILE A 119 1.80 -10.84 2.92
C ILE A 119 1.96 -11.91 4.00
N ASN A 120 2.43 -11.51 5.18
CA ASN A 120 2.38 -12.35 6.38
C ASN A 120 0.97 -12.31 6.96
N CYS A 121 0.22 -13.40 6.84
CA CYS A 121 -1.11 -13.50 7.43
C CYS A 121 -1.43 -14.96 7.76
N PRO A 122 -0.87 -15.49 8.86
CA PRO A 122 -1.01 -16.90 9.23
C PRO A 122 -2.48 -17.37 9.26
N ALA A 123 -3.38 -16.51 9.77
CA ALA A 123 -4.82 -16.79 9.86
C ALA A 123 -5.51 -17.10 8.51
N ILE A 124 -4.96 -16.61 7.38
CA ILE A 124 -5.57 -16.74 6.04
C ILE A 124 -4.75 -17.66 5.14
N PHE A 125 -3.43 -17.53 5.19
CA PHE A 125 -2.51 -18.20 4.28
C PHE A 125 -1.77 -19.38 4.91
N ASN A 126 -1.83 -19.53 6.23
CA ASN A 126 -0.99 -20.46 7.00
C ASN A 126 0.49 -20.31 6.60
N ASN A 127 0.99 -19.07 6.62
CA ASN A 127 2.36 -18.69 6.31
C ASN A 127 2.97 -17.89 7.47
N TRP A 128 4.30 -17.83 7.49
CA TRP A 128 5.06 -17.00 8.42
C TRP A 128 6.22 -16.36 7.66
N TYR A 129 6.44 -15.07 7.89
CA TYR A 129 7.65 -14.38 7.45
C TYR A 129 8.43 -13.90 8.67
N ALA A 130 9.72 -14.24 8.72
CA ALA A 130 10.60 -13.65 9.69
C ALA A 130 10.79 -12.15 9.37
N PRO A 131 10.76 -11.25 10.37
CA PRO A 131 11.08 -9.84 10.16
C PRO A 131 12.45 -9.71 9.49
N LEU A 132 12.62 -8.77 8.54
CA LEU A 132 13.94 -8.55 7.91
C LEU A 132 15.04 -8.20 8.92
N SER A 133 14.68 -7.74 10.13
CA SER A 133 15.60 -7.49 11.24
C SER A 133 16.16 -8.74 11.91
N SER A 134 15.64 -9.94 11.64
CA SER A 134 16.13 -11.20 12.22
C SER A 134 17.11 -11.96 11.32
N LEU A 135 17.57 -11.34 10.23
CA LEU A 135 18.52 -11.91 9.26
C LEU A 135 19.90 -11.24 9.31
N SER A 136 20.13 -10.40 10.31
CA SER A 136 21.41 -9.74 10.58
C SER A 136 21.93 -10.18 11.96
N GLU A 137 22.48 -11.39 12.01
CA GLU A 137 23.46 -11.85 13.00
C GLU A 137 24.62 -12.53 12.26
#